data_AF-A0AA40GBK5-F1
#
_entry.id   AF-A0AA40GBK5-F1
#
_cell.length_a   1.000
_cell.length_b   1.000
_cell.length_c   1.000
_cell.angle_alpha   90.00
_cell.angle_beta   90.00
_cell.angle_gamma   90.00
#
_symmetry.space_group_name_H-M   'P 1'
#
loop_
_entity.id
_entity.type
_entity.pdbx_description
1 polymer ?
#
loop_
_entity_poly.entity_id
_entity_poly.type
_entity_poly.pdbx_seq_one_letter_code
_entity_poly.pdbx_strand_id
1 'polypeptide(L)'
;MNIDEFQVRGKEMIEYICEYLRTLEGKRVTANVDPGYLRPLLPKEAPAKGEPWDAIMRDVDSKIMPGVSVNHGLRYRSPFVDSDLFRY
;
A
#
# COMPACT_ATOMS: atom_id res chain seq x y z
N MET A 1 17.09 -14.52 -4.86
CA MET A 1 15.81 -15.19 -5.10
C MET A 1 15.94 -16.13 -6.29
N ASN A 2 15.62 -17.41 -6.09
CA ASN A 2 15.52 -18.41 -7.16
C ASN A 2 14.05 -18.63 -7.56
N ILE A 3 13.77 -19.52 -8.53
CA ILE A 3 12.40 -19.74 -9.04
C ILE A 3 11.49 -20.33 -7.95
N ASP A 4 11.99 -21.28 -7.15
CA ASP A 4 11.20 -21.92 -6.09
C ASP A 4 10.82 -20.92 -5.00
N GLU A 5 11.76 -20.07 -4.59
CA GLU A 5 11.54 -18.99 -3.64
C GLU A 5 10.56 -17.96 -4.20
N PHE A 6 10.69 -17.59 -5.48
CA PHE A 6 9.74 -16.69 -6.13
C PHE A 6 8.32 -17.26 -6.14
N GLN A 7 8.15 -18.56 -6.38
CA GLN A 7 6.83 -19.19 -6.34
C GLN A 7 6.21 -19.15 -4.93
N VAL A 8 7.00 -19.35 -3.89
CA VAL A 8 6.52 -19.26 -2.50
C VAL A 8 6.14 -17.80 -2.17
N ARG A 9 7.07 -16.85 -2.37
CA ARG A 9 6.84 -15.43 -2.06
C ARG A 9 5.72 -14.81 -2.90
N GLY A 10 5.55 -15.27 -4.15
CA GLY A 10 4.46 -14.85 -5.01
C GLY A 10 3.09 -15.28 -4.49
N LYS A 11 2.96 -16.50 -3.96
CA LYS A 11 1.72 -16.96 -3.30
C LYS A 11 1.43 -16.16 -2.04
N GLU A 12 2.43 -15.92 -1.21
CA GLU A 12 2.32 -15.06 -0.01
C GLU A 12 1.81 -13.65 -0.36
N MET A 13 2.33 -13.07 -1.45
CA MET A 13 1.88 -11.76 -1.93
C MET A 13 0.43 -11.77 -2.43
N ILE A 14 0.01 -12.82 -3.13
CA ILE A 14 -1.38 -12.95 -3.59
C ILE A 14 -2.32 -13.06 -2.39
N GLU A 15 -1.97 -13.87 -1.40
CA GLU A 15 -2.75 -14.00 -0.16
C GLU A 15 -2.83 -12.66 0.59
N TYR A 16 -1.73 -11.93 0.67
CA TYR A 16 -1.67 -10.60 1.25
C TYR A 16 -2.61 -9.61 0.54
N ILE A 17 -2.59 -9.55 -0.80
CA ILE A 17 -3.48 -8.69 -1.58
C ILE A 17 -4.94 -9.08 -1.33
N CYS A 18 -5.26 -10.38 -1.34
CA CYS A 18 -6.61 -10.85 -1.07
C CYS A 18 -7.10 -10.39 0.31
N GLU A 19 -6.26 -10.51 1.33
CA GLU A 19 -6.61 -10.10 2.69
C GLU A 19 -6.74 -8.58 2.83
N TYR A 20 -5.86 -7.83 2.17
CA TYR A 20 -5.98 -6.38 2.07
C TYR A 20 -7.32 -5.99 1.45
N LEU A 21 -7.71 -6.62 0.33
CA LEU A 21 -8.97 -6.37 -0.38
C LEU A 21 -10.20 -6.72 0.48
N ARG A 22 -10.18 -7.84 1.21
CA ARG A 22 -11.26 -8.24 2.13
C ARG A 22 -11.47 -7.24 3.25
N THR A 23 -10.39 -6.66 3.78
CA THR A 23 -10.44 -5.71 4.89
C THR A 23 -10.72 -4.27 4.45
N LEU A 24 -10.84 -4.00 3.14
CA LEU A 24 -11.03 -2.64 2.61
C LEU A 24 -12.29 -1.96 3.12
N GLU A 25 -13.40 -2.68 3.31
CA GLU A 25 -14.67 -2.08 3.72
C GLU A 25 -14.61 -1.47 5.13
N GLY A 26 -13.69 -1.95 5.98
CA GLY A 26 -13.47 -1.44 7.34
C GLY A 26 -12.37 -0.36 7.43
N LYS A 27 -11.62 -0.12 6.35
CA LYS A 27 -10.49 0.83 6.36
C LYS A 27 -10.94 2.24 6.03
N ARG A 28 -10.25 3.23 6.61
CA ARG A 28 -10.47 4.63 6.27
C ARG A 28 -10.03 4.87 4.82
N VAL A 29 -10.84 5.64 4.11
CA VAL A 29 -10.58 6.02 2.71
C VAL A 29 -9.35 6.94 2.62
N THR A 30 -9.18 7.83 3.60
CA THR A 30 -8.08 8.78 3.67
C THR A 30 -6.97 8.30 4.59
N ALA A 31 -5.73 8.44 4.15
CA ALA A 31 -4.56 8.23 4.99
C ALA A 31 -4.51 9.21 6.17
N ASN A 32 -4.07 8.75 7.34
CA ASN A 32 -3.97 9.55 8.56
C ASN A 32 -2.49 9.80 8.91
N VAL A 33 -1.75 10.33 7.94
CA VAL A 33 -0.30 10.57 8.03
C VAL A 33 0.02 11.95 7.49
N ASP A 34 1.03 12.59 8.07
CA ASP A 34 1.47 13.90 7.63
C ASP A 34 2.21 13.84 6.29
N PRO A 35 2.09 14.87 5.43
CA PRO A 35 2.92 14.99 4.24
C PRO A 35 4.40 14.86 4.58
N GLY A 36 5.09 13.91 3.93
CA GLY A 36 6.52 13.66 4.15
C GLY A 36 6.85 12.68 5.28
N TYR A 37 5.87 12.09 5.98
CA TYR A 37 6.09 11.14 7.09
C TYR A 37 6.98 9.94 6.72
N LEU A 38 6.99 9.54 5.44
CA LEU A 38 7.73 8.37 4.99
C LEU A 38 9.25 8.62 4.90
N ARG A 39 9.67 9.86 4.59
CA ARG A 39 11.09 10.21 4.41
C ARG A 39 11.97 9.92 5.63
N PRO A 40 11.57 10.24 6.87
CA PRO A 40 12.36 9.92 8.06
C PRO A 40 12.34 8.43 8.43
N LEU A 41 11.37 7.64 7.94
CA LEU A 41 11.25 6.19 8.24
C LEU A 41 12.10 5.31 7.32
N LEU A 42 12.60 5.88 6.22
CA LEU A 42 13.42 5.19 5.24
C LEU A 42 14.89 5.55 5.40
N PRO A 43 15.82 4.63 5.08
CA PRO A 43 17.24 4.94 5.05
C PRO A 43 17.54 6.09 4.06
N LYS A 44 18.61 6.83 4.33
CA LYS A 44 19.00 7.97 3.49
C LYS A 44 19.45 7.57 2.09
N GLU A 45 19.98 6.36 1.97
CA GLU A 45 20.54 5.79 0.75
C GLU A 45 20.05 4.34 0.59
N ALA A 46 20.05 3.84 -0.64
CA ALA A 46 19.70 2.46 -0.93
C ALA A 46 20.73 1.49 -0.32
N PRO A 47 20.31 0.33 0.20
CA PRO A 47 21.24 -0.65 0.75
C PRO A 47 22.13 -1.23 -0.37
N ALA A 48 23.42 -1.38 -0.07
CA ALA A 48 24.40 -1.92 -1.03
C ALA A 48 24.20 -3.43 -1.32
N LYS A 49 23.42 -4.11 -0.49
CA LYS A 49 23.06 -5.53 -0.65
C LYS A 49 21.55 -5.67 -0.55
N GLY A 50 21.01 -6.69 -1.22
CA GLY A 50 19.60 -7.03 -1.10
C GLY A 50 19.21 -7.35 0.34
N GLU A 51 18.04 -6.87 0.75
CA GLU A 51 17.44 -7.14 2.04
C GLU A 51 16.58 -8.42 1.98
N PRO A 52 16.41 -9.14 3.10
CA PRO A 52 15.53 -10.29 3.14
C PRO A 52 14.07 -9.86 2.89
N TRP A 53 13.33 -10.70 2.18
CA TRP A 53 11.92 -10.46 1.83
C TRP A 53 11.06 -10.09 3.04
N ASP A 54 11.26 -10.77 4.17
CA ASP A 54 10.47 -10.55 5.37
C ASP A 54 10.68 -9.15 5.97
N ALA A 55 11.87 -8.56 5.80
CA ALA A 55 12.11 -7.17 6.19
C ALA A 55 11.37 -6.18 5.28
N ILE A 56 11.32 -6.46 3.98
CA ILE A 56 10.59 -5.65 3.00
C ILE A 56 9.08 -5.69 3.30
N MET A 57 8.51 -6.87 3.53
CA MET A 57 7.09 -7.01 3.85
C MET A 57 6.73 -6.32 5.17
N ARG A 58 7.60 -6.38 6.18
CA ARG A 58 7.42 -5.63 7.43
C ARG A 58 7.41 -4.13 7.22
N ASP A 59 8.25 -3.61 6.33
CA ASP A 59 8.26 -2.20 5.96
C ASP A 59 7.01 -1.80 5.20
N VAL A 60 6.48 -2.68 4.34
CA VAL A 60 5.18 -2.46 3.67
C VAL A 60 4.07 -2.30 4.71
N ASP A 61 3.98 -3.20 5.68
CA ASP A 61 2.93 -3.14 6.70
C ASP A 61 3.07 -1.95 7.66
N SER A 62 4.30 -1.65 8.09
CA SER A 62 4.52 -0.64 9.14
C SER A 62 4.67 0.77 8.59
N LYS A 63 5.25 0.95 7.39
CA LYS A 63 5.57 2.26 6.82
C LYS A 63 4.65 2.64 5.68
N ILE A 64 4.26 1.71 4.81
CA ILE A 64 3.47 2.03 3.62
C ILE A 64 1.97 2.03 3.93
N MET A 65 1.45 0.95 4.53
CA MET A 65 0.01 0.79 4.76
C MET A 65 -0.69 1.94 5.50
N PRO A 66 -0.07 2.62 6.50
CA PRO A 66 -0.69 3.79 7.15
C PRO A 66 -0.93 4.98 6.21
N GLY A 67 -0.12 5.11 5.16
CA GLY A 67 -0.23 6.19 4.17
C GLY A 67 -1.02 5.83 2.92
N VAL A 68 -1.48 4.58 2.79
CA VAL A 68 -2.29 4.18 1.64
C VAL A 68 -3.70 4.76 1.79
N SER A 69 -4.09 5.59 0.83
CA SER A 69 -5.50 6.00 0.69
C SER A 69 -6.23 4.95 -0.15
N VAL A 70 -7.37 4.50 0.34
CA VAL A 70 -8.14 3.41 -0.26
C VAL A 70 -9.10 3.97 -1.30
N ASN A 71 -8.68 3.97 -2.57
CA ASN A 71 -9.51 4.48 -3.67
C ASN A 71 -10.56 3.47 -4.18
N HIS A 72 -10.40 2.19 -3.84
CA HIS A 72 -11.30 1.11 -4.28
C HIS A 72 -12.38 0.75 -3.25
N GLY A 73 -12.42 1.45 -2.11
CA GLY A 73 -13.47 1.24 -1.12
C GLY A 73 -14.79 1.83 -1.62
N LEU A 74 -15.91 1.18 -1.29
CA LEU A 74 -17.27 1.65 -1.63
C LEU A 74 -17.58 3.09 -1.15
N ARG A 75 -16.75 3.61 -0.23
CA ARG A 75 -16.86 4.95 0.35
C ARG A 75 -15.93 5.99 -0.30
N TYR A 76 -15.06 5.60 -1.25
CA TYR A 76 -14.24 6.54 -1.99
C TYR A 76 -15.09 7.26 -3.03
N ARG A 77 -15.12 8.59 -2.92
CA ARG A 77 -15.76 9.46 -3.90
C ARG A 77 -14.67 10.24 -4.62
N SER A 78 -14.55 10.02 -5.92
CA SER A 78 -13.55 10.70 -6.74
C SER A 78 -13.87 12.19 -6.81
N PRO A 79 -12.88 13.08 -6.59
CA PRO A 79 -13.09 14.53 -6.70
C PRO A 79 -13.48 14.97 -8.12
N PHE A 80 -13.27 14.13 -9.13
CA PHE A 80 -13.68 14.38 -10.52
C PHE A 80 -15.13 14.01 -10.82
N VAL A 81 -15.80 13.27 -9.91
CA VAL A 81 -17.19 12.84 -10.11
C VAL A 81 -18.17 13.84 -9.49
N ASP A 82 -17.74 14.66 -8.52
CA ASP A 82 -18.55 15.71 -7.88
C ASP A 82 -18.45 17.08 -8.56
N SER A 83 -17.62 17.25 -9.60
CA SER A 83 -17.66 18.47 -10.40
C SER A 83 -18.88 18.43 -11.32
N ASP A 84 -19.96 19.08 -10.89
CA ASP A 84 -21.12 19.52 -11.68
C ASP A 84 -20.73 20.51 -12.81
N LEU A 85 -19.70 20.18 -13.60
CA LEU A 85 -19.21 20.95 -14.76
C LEU A 85 -19.76 20.43 -16.11
N PHE A 86 -20.69 19.46 -16.10
CA PHE A 86 -21.35 18.94 -17.30
C PHE A 86 -22.87 19.15 -17.32
N ARG A 87 -23.37 20.23 -16.70
CA ARG A 87 -24.71 20.75 -16.98
C ARG A 87 -24.63 22.02 -17.82
N TYR A 88 -24.34 21.87 -19.12
CA TYR A 88 -24.78 22.79 -20.18
C TYR A 88 -24.93 22.02 -21.49
#